data_AF-A0A1H3EVC9-F1
#
_entry.id   AF-A0A1H3EVC9-F1
#
_cell.length_a   1.000
_cell.length_b   1.000
_cell.length_c   1.000
_cell.angle_alpha   90.00
_cell.angle_beta   90.00
_cell.angle_gamma   90.00
#
_symmetry.space_group_name_H-M   'P 1'
#
loop_
_entity.id
_entity.type
_entity.pdbx_description
1 polymer ?
#
loop_
_entity_poly.entity_id
_entity_poly.type
_entity_poly.pdbx_seq_one_letter_code
_entity_poly.pdbx_strand_id
1 'polypeptide(L)'
;MLFEHRPWSPWAIEVLTFEEDKLPPDALFDGFYRSTIREGKECEQFTLLSKTNDECLVQIRIFKNGDLTIESHPSTFTRVDRHKKRISVTCAPLEGEQALQYDDRLIKGR
;
A
#
# COMPACT_ATOMS: atom_id res chain seq x y z
N MET A 1 4.26 1.20 -10.42
CA MET A 1 4.10 2.03 -9.20
C MET A 1 2.66 1.84 -8.76
N LEU A 2 2.41 1.43 -7.52
CA LEU A 2 1.06 0.97 -7.09
C LEU A 2 0.00 2.07 -7.06
N PHE A 3 0.42 3.32 -6.95
CA PHE A 3 -0.49 4.46 -6.98
C PHE A 3 -0.30 5.22 -8.29
N GLU A 4 -1.30 5.23 -9.17
CA GLU A 4 -1.35 6.18 -10.30
C GLU A 4 -1.72 7.56 -9.75
N HIS A 5 -0.70 8.29 -9.30
CA HIS A 5 -0.83 9.51 -8.50
C HIS A 5 -0.48 10.76 -9.32
N ARG A 6 -1.32 11.80 -9.22
CA ARG A 6 -0.98 13.19 -9.59
C ARG A 6 -0.94 14.06 -8.32
N PRO A 7 0.20 14.14 -7.62
CA PRO A 7 0.28 14.82 -6.35
C PRO A 7 0.12 16.32 -6.42
N TRP A 8 -0.54 16.88 -5.41
CA TRP A 8 -0.24 18.24 -4.95
C TRP A 8 0.67 18.24 -3.71
N SER A 9 0.80 17.14 -2.97
CA SER A 9 1.77 17.04 -1.87
C SER A 9 3.11 16.46 -2.35
N PRO A 10 4.25 16.83 -1.73
CA PRO A 10 5.56 16.29 -2.09
C PRO A 10 5.79 14.88 -1.51
N TRP A 11 4.78 14.24 -0.94
CA TRP A 11 4.94 12.97 -0.25
C TRP A 11 5.00 11.80 -1.23
N ALA A 12 6.00 10.95 -1.04
CA ALA A 12 6.11 9.68 -1.72
C ALA A 12 5.61 8.56 -0.81
N ILE A 13 4.82 7.63 -1.37
CA ILE A 13 4.39 6.42 -0.68
C ILE A 13 5.02 5.21 -1.35
N GLU A 14 5.78 4.46 -0.57
CA GLU A 14 6.47 3.25 -1.01
C GLU A 14 5.81 2.05 -0.31
N VAL A 15 5.47 1.02 -1.08
CA VAL A 15 4.98 -0.25 -0.55
C VAL A 15 6.09 -1.27 -0.70
N LEU A 16 6.37 -2.00 0.37
CA LEU A 16 7.40 -3.01 0.48
C LEU A 16 6.75 -4.34 0.89
N THR A 17 7.31 -5.43 0.40
CA THR A 17 6.97 -6.80 0.81
C THR A 17 8.07 -7.35 1.71
N PHE A 18 7.73 -8.36 2.51
CA PHE A 18 8.76 -9.10 3.24
C PHE A 18 9.58 -9.95 2.26
N GLU A 19 10.88 -10.12 2.52
CA GLU A 19 11.76 -10.88 1.62
C GLU A 19 11.30 -12.33 1.44
N GLU A 20 10.65 -12.86 2.48
CA GLU A 20 10.06 -14.18 2.56
C GLU A 20 8.93 -14.41 1.54
N ASP A 21 8.23 -13.35 1.13
CA ASP A 21 7.11 -13.45 0.19
C ASP A 21 7.60 -13.71 -1.25
N LYS A 22 8.85 -13.38 -1.57
CA LYS A 22 9.50 -13.52 -2.90
C LYS A 22 8.71 -12.90 -4.08
N LEU A 23 7.68 -12.12 -3.78
CA LEU A 23 6.80 -11.49 -4.75
C LEU A 23 6.93 -9.97 -4.64
N PRO A 24 6.87 -9.25 -5.77
CA PRO A 24 6.86 -7.80 -5.74
C PRO A 24 5.51 -7.29 -5.19
N PRO A 25 5.46 -6.08 -4.59
CA PRO A 25 4.24 -5.53 -4.00
C PRO A 25 3.02 -5.48 -4.93
N ASP A 26 3.23 -5.26 -6.23
CA ASP A 26 2.15 -5.21 -7.23
C ASP A 26 1.56 -6.57 -7.61
N ALA A 27 2.22 -7.68 -7.25
CA ALA A 27 1.64 -9.01 -7.34
C ALA A 27 0.67 -9.30 -6.19
N LEU A 28 0.86 -8.67 -5.03
CA LEU A 28 0.13 -8.96 -3.80
C LEU A 28 -0.95 -7.93 -3.46
N PHE A 29 -0.78 -6.68 -3.90
CA PHE A 29 -1.60 -5.57 -3.46
C PHE A 29 -2.10 -4.71 -4.61
N ASP A 30 -3.23 -4.04 -4.39
CA ASP A 30 -3.74 -2.98 -5.24
C ASP A 30 -3.67 -1.63 -4.52
N GLY A 31 -3.17 -0.62 -5.22
CA GLY A 31 -3.08 0.75 -4.71
C GLY A 31 -4.11 1.66 -5.37
N PHE A 32 -4.88 2.38 -4.55
CA PHE A 32 -5.84 3.36 -5.01
C PHE A 32 -5.48 4.74 -4.47
N TYR A 33 -5.46 5.73 -5.36
CA TYR A 33 -5.25 7.12 -5.03
C TYR A 33 -6.51 7.94 -5.35
N ARG A 34 -6.85 8.89 -4.47
CA ARG A 34 -7.84 9.95 -4.77
C ARG A 34 -7.61 11.20 -3.92
N SER A 35 -8.05 12.35 -4.43
CA SER A 35 -8.31 13.53 -3.59
C SER A 35 -9.69 13.43 -2.96
N THR A 36 -9.83 13.76 -1.68
CA THR A 36 -11.12 13.71 -0.97
C THR A 36 -11.19 14.75 0.16
N ILE A 37 -12.34 14.83 0.83
CA ILE A 37 -12.55 15.65 2.02
C ILE A 37 -12.76 14.71 3.21
N ARG A 38 -12.01 14.93 4.29
CA ARG A 38 -12.14 14.23 5.58
C ARG A 38 -12.03 15.24 6.70
N GLU A 39 -12.89 15.12 7.71
CA GLU A 39 -12.91 16.04 8.86
C GLU A 39 -13.02 17.52 8.44
N GLY A 40 -13.74 17.79 7.35
CA GLY A 40 -13.89 19.13 6.78
C GLY A 40 -12.65 19.68 6.06
N LYS A 41 -11.59 18.88 5.87
CA LYS A 41 -10.34 19.29 5.21
C LYS A 41 -10.08 18.46 3.97
N GLU A 42 -9.52 19.08 2.93
CA GLU A 42 -9.05 18.38 1.76
C GLU A 42 -7.78 17.57 2.06
N CYS A 43 -7.73 16.34 1.55
CA CYS A 43 -6.57 15.46 1.66
C CYS A 43 -6.38 14.59 0.41
N GLU A 44 -5.13 14.19 0.18
CA GLU A 44 -4.81 13.05 -0.66
C GLU A 44 -5.01 11.79 0.17
N GLN A 45 -5.80 10.85 -0.34
CA GLN A 45 -6.00 9.55 0.27
C GLN A 45 -5.37 8.47 -0.62
N PHE A 46 -4.56 7.62 0.00
CA PHE A 46 -3.97 6.44 -0.57
C PHE A 46 -4.51 5.24 0.19
N THR A 47 -5.05 4.28 -0.54
CA THR A 47 -5.63 3.05 0.01
C THR A 47 -4.86 1.88 -0.58
N LEU A 48 -4.33 1.01 0.27
CA LEU A 48 -3.75 -0.26 -0.15
C LEU A 48 -4.71 -1.39 0.19
N LEU A 49 -5.09 -2.19 -0.80
CA LEU A 49 -5.91 -3.38 -0.64
C LEU A 49 -5.06 -4.63 -0.86
N SER A 50 -5.42 -5.72 -0.19
CA SER A 50 -4.92 -7.04 -0.59
C SER A 50 -5.66 -7.54 -1.83
N LYS A 51 -4.95 -8.18 -2.76
CA LYS A 51 -5.54 -8.83 -3.94
C LYS A 51 -6.24 -10.14 -3.63
N THR A 52 -5.95 -10.75 -2.48
CA THR A 52 -6.45 -12.08 -2.12
C THR A 52 -7.83 -12.03 -1.48
N ASN A 53 -8.15 -10.96 -0.75
CA ASN A 53 -9.36 -10.90 0.08
C ASN A 53 -10.08 -9.53 0.05
N ASP A 54 -9.66 -8.61 -0.83
CA ASP A 54 -10.18 -7.24 -0.96
C ASP A 54 -10.16 -6.43 0.36
N GLU A 55 -9.40 -6.86 1.37
CA GLU A 55 -9.30 -6.15 2.64
C GLU A 55 -8.44 -4.91 2.52
N CYS A 56 -8.89 -3.85 3.19
CA CYS A 56 -8.15 -2.60 3.28
C CYS A 56 -7.03 -2.71 4.31
N LEU A 57 -5.79 -2.86 3.83
CA LEU A 57 -4.61 -3.02 4.66
C LEU A 57 -4.16 -1.70 5.28
N VAL A 58 -4.14 -0.62 4.50
CA VAL A 58 -3.80 0.71 5.01
C VAL A 58 -4.52 1.81 4.23
N GLN A 59 -4.95 2.85 4.95
CA GLN A 59 -5.31 4.15 4.41
C GLN A 59 -4.40 5.22 4.98
N ILE A 60 -3.72 5.92 4.09
CA ILE A 60 -2.87 7.07 4.41
C ILE A 60 -3.58 8.31 3.87
N ARG A 61 -3.74 9.32 4.71
CA ARG A 61 -4.29 10.62 4.32
C ARG A 61 -3.29 11.72 4.60
N ILE A 62 -3.07 12.56 3.61
CA ILE A 62 -2.14 13.68 3.67
C ILE A 62 -2.94 14.95 3.44
N PHE A 63 -3.05 15.77 4.49
CA PHE A 63 -3.81 17.01 4.46
C PHE A 63 -2.96 18.17 3.94
N LYS A 64 -3.60 19.21 3.40
CA LYS A 64 -2.91 20.37 2.80
C LYS A 64 -1.99 21.11 3.75
N ASN A 65 -2.27 21.07 5.05
CA ASN A 65 -1.45 21.65 6.10
C ASN A 65 -0.24 20.77 6.48
N GLY A 66 -0.07 19.60 5.87
CA GLY A 66 1.00 18.65 6.15
C GLY A 66 0.71 17.64 7.26
N ASP A 67 -0.50 17.67 7.85
CA ASP A 67 -0.95 16.65 8.79
C ASP A 67 -1.14 15.31 8.07
N LEU A 68 -0.98 14.23 8.83
CA LEU A 68 -1.09 12.86 8.33
C LEU A 68 -2.04 12.08 9.23
N THR A 69 -2.91 11.28 8.62
CA THR A 69 -3.61 10.20 9.33
C THR A 69 -3.30 8.88 8.64
N ILE A 70 -3.12 7.84 9.45
CA ILE A 70 -2.80 6.50 8.99
C ILE A 70 -3.71 5.55 9.75
N GLU A 71 -4.59 4.88 9.01
CA GLU A 71 -5.47 3.80 9.50
C GLU A 71 -4.96 2.51 8.91
N SER A 72 -4.61 1.53 9.74
CA SER A 72 -3.90 0.35 9.26
C SER A 72 -4.36 -0.92 9.97
N HIS A 73 -4.35 -2.03 9.25
CA HIS A 73 -4.59 -3.37 9.79
C HIS A 73 -3.37 -3.83 10.63
N PRO A 74 -3.53 -4.67 11.66
CA PRO A 74 -2.42 -5.12 12.52
C PRO A 74 -1.24 -5.78 11.78
N SER A 75 -1.47 -6.38 10.61
CA SER A 75 -0.45 -7.03 9.77
C SER A 75 0.38 -6.06 8.91
N THR A 76 0.33 -4.76 9.21
CA THR A 76 1.05 -3.73 8.47
C THR A 76 2.00 -2.95 9.37
N PHE A 77 3.19 -2.68 8.86
CA PHE A 77 4.18 -1.82 9.49
C PHE A 77 4.36 -0.56 8.65
N THR A 78 4.11 0.61 9.23
CA THR A 78 4.23 1.89 8.53
C THR A 78 5.32 2.76 9.14
N ARG A 79 6.28 3.18 8.32
CA ARG A 79 7.37 4.10 8.69
C ARG A 79 7.16 5.45 8.02
N VAL A 80 7.20 6.52 8.80
CA VAL A 80 7.06 7.90 8.31
C VAL A 80 8.38 8.65 8.47
N ASP A 81 8.98 9.06 7.35
CA ASP A 81 10.11 9.99 7.31
C ASP A 81 9.62 11.38 6.89
N ARG A 82 9.43 12.26 7.88
CA ARG A 82 8.93 13.63 7.67
C ARG A 82 9.94 14.54 6.96
N HIS A 83 11.25 14.26 7.07
CA HIS A 83 12.30 15.05 6.43
C HIS A 83 12.36 14.75 4.94
N LYS A 84 12.29 13.47 4.56
CA LYS A 84 12.28 13.03 3.16
C LYS A 84 10.90 13.05 2.50
N LYS A 85 9.84 13.41 3.26
CA LYS A 85 8.45 13.34 2.83
C LYS A 85 8.12 11.96 2.25
N ARG A 86 8.42 10.92 3.02
CA ARG A 86 8.27 9.53 2.59
C ARG A 86 7.51 8.72 3.61
N ILE A 87 6.57 7.91 3.13
CA ILE A 87 5.86 6.91 3.93
C ILE A 87 6.13 5.55 3.31
N SER A 88 6.73 4.65 4.09
CA SER A 88 6.99 3.28 3.67
C SER A 88 6.04 2.35 4.41
N VAL A 89 5.30 1.54 3.66
CA VAL A 89 4.37 0.55 4.20
C VAL A 89 4.94 -0.83 3.89
N THR A 90 5.15 -1.65 4.92
CA THR A 90 5.50 -3.06 4.79
C THR A 90 4.31 -3.89 5.22
N CYS A 91 3.83 -4.77 4.36
CA CYS A 91 2.66 -5.61 4.60
C CYS A 91 3.08 -7.09 4.51
N ALA A 92 2.62 -7.90 5.46
CA ALA A 92 2.65 -9.35 5.31
C ALA A 92 1.30 -9.81 4.73
N PRO A 93 1.29 -10.82 3.84
CA PRO A 93 0.06 -11.56 3.55
C PRO A 93 -0.47 -12.19 4.85
N LEU A 94 -1.79 -12.34 4.97
CA LEU A 94 -2.41 -12.90 6.17
C LEU A 94 -2.14 -14.41 6.27
N GLU A 95 -2.01 -14.93 7.51
CA GLU A 95 -1.76 -16.35 7.73
C GLU A 95 -2.88 -17.21 7.10
N GLY A 96 -2.50 -18.12 6.20
CA GLY A 96 -3.40 -18.91 5.35
C GLY A 96 -3.26 -18.62 3.85
N GLU A 97 -2.57 -17.53 3.48
CA GLU A 97 -2.42 -17.08 2.08
C GLU A 97 -1.16 -17.60 1.36
N GLN A 98 -0.24 -18.27 2.07
CA GLN A 98 0.93 -18.94 1.45
C GLN A 98 0.56 -20.16 0.57
N ALA A 99 -0.72 -20.54 0.50
CA ALA A 99 -1.16 -21.80 -0.09
C ALA A 99 -1.69 -21.73 -1.54
N LEU A 100 -1.67 -20.56 -2.19
CA LEU A 100 -1.82 -20.51 -3.64
C LEU A 100 -0.42 -20.47 -4.25
N GLN A 101 0.19 -21.66 -4.29
CA GLN A 101 1.30 -21.98 -5.18
C GLN A 101 1.07 -21.25 -6.51
N TYR A 102 1.94 -20.29 -6.81
CA TYR A 102 2.29 -20.00 -8.20
C TYR A 102 2.78 -21.33 -8.78
N ASP A 103 1.86 -22.05 -9.42
CA ASP A 103 2.14 -23.33 -10.05
C ASP A 103 3.20 -23.07 -11.12
N ASP A 104 4.41 -23.57 -10.90
CA ASP A 104 5.59 -23.52 -11.80
C ASP A 104 5.32 -24.16 -13.20
N ARG A 105 4.07 -24.51 -13.50
CA ARG A 105 3.62 -25.13 -14.75
C ARG A 105 3.36 -24.15 -15.89
N LEU A 106 3.35 -22.83 -15.66
CA LEU A 106 3.15 -21.85 -16.74
C LEU A 106 4.44 -21.35 -17.45
N ILE A 107 5.63 -21.82 -17.04
CA ILE A 107 6.91 -21.45 -17.70
C ILE A 107 7.44 -22.56 -18.63
N LYS A 108 6.77 -23.72 -18.71
CA LYS A 108 7.11 -24.77 -19.69
C LYS A 108 5.94 -25.04 -20.65
N GLY A 109 5.72 -24.08 -21.54
CA GLY A 109 4.91 -24.24 -22.75
C GLY A 109 5.67 -23.71 -23.96
N ARG A 110 6.74 -24.40 -24.33
CA ARG A 110 7.23 -24.50 -25.71
C ARG A 110 6.69 -25.79 -26.30
#